data_AF-A0A8I6Y2R3-F1
#
_entry.id   AF-A0A8I6Y2R3-F1
#
_cell.length_a   1.000
_cell.length_b   1.000
_cell.length_c   1.000
_cell.angle_alpha   90.00
_cell.angle_beta   90.00
_cell.angle_gamma   90.00
#
_symmetry.space_group_name_H-M   'P 1'
#
loop_
_entity.id
_entity.type
_entity.pdbx_description
1 polymer ?
#
loop_
_entity_poly.entity_id
_entity_poly.type
_entity_poly.pdbx_seq_one_letter_code
_entity_poly.pdbx_strand_id
1 'polypeptide(L)'
;MASISGAAAPPSSSSACRLRLRRQLLMRPSHLRLRAPHSIADLSRSSSSHAPAPPLAASRAPGQGGGGGAVEKDPIKLWDRYVEWLYQHKQLGLFVDVSRMGFTDDFLRRMEPLMQRAFVAMGELEKGAIANPDEGRMVGHYWLRDPGLAPNSFLRTKIEKTIDHILAFSQDIISAKIKPPSSQAGRFTQILSIGIGGSSLGPQFVSEALAPDNPPLKIRFIDNTDPAGIDHQIAQLGEELRSTLVIVISKSGGTPETRNGLLEVQKAFRDAGLDFSKQGVAITQENSLLDNTARIEGWLDRFPMFDWVGGRTSELSAVGLLPAALQGIDVKEMLVGAALMDEETRNTVVKENPAALLALSWYWATEGIGSKDMVVLPYKDSLLLLSRYLQQLVMESLGKEFDLDGNRVNQGLTVYGNKGSTDQHAYIQQLREGVHNFFVTFIEVLRDRPPGHDWELEPGVTCGDYLFGMLQGTRSALYSNDRESISVTVQEVTPRAVGALVALYERAVGIYASLVNINAYHQPGVEAGKKAAGEVLALQKRVLTVLNEASCKDPAEPLTLEQIADRCHCPEDIEMIYKIIQHMAANDRALIAEGSCGSPRSVKVYLGECNVDDL
;
A
#
# COMPACT_ATOMS: atom_id res chain seq x y z
N MET A 1 62.78 13.61 43.59
CA MET A 1 62.67 14.40 42.35
C MET A 1 61.24 14.92 42.35
N ALA A 2 60.94 16.15 42.79
CA ALA A 2 61.21 17.45 42.15
C ALA A 2 60.44 17.60 40.81
N SER A 3 59.66 18.65 40.52
CA SER A 3 59.21 19.86 41.27
C SER A 3 58.16 20.62 40.40
N ILE A 4 57.29 21.57 40.81
CA ILE A 4 57.11 22.33 42.06
C ILE A 4 55.61 22.78 42.25
N SER A 5 55.32 23.73 43.14
CA SER A 5 54.05 24.49 43.35
C SER A 5 53.63 25.38 42.14
N GLY A 6 52.48 26.06 42.02
CA GLY A 6 51.30 26.42 42.86
C GLY A 6 50.59 27.66 42.20
N ALA A 7 49.52 28.33 42.68
CA ALA A 7 48.52 28.14 43.75
C ALA A 7 47.37 29.20 43.57
N ALA A 8 46.47 29.37 44.57
CA ALA A 8 45.46 30.45 44.74
C ALA A 8 44.12 30.42 43.94
N ALA A 9 43.08 31.06 44.51
CA ALA A 9 41.66 31.21 44.07
C ALA A 9 40.91 32.16 45.06
N PRO A 10 39.60 32.44 44.94
CA PRO A 10 38.73 32.81 43.80
C PRO A 10 38.34 34.34 43.94
N PRO A 11 37.15 34.94 43.60
CA PRO A 11 35.75 34.50 43.87
C PRO A 11 34.65 34.81 42.79
N SER A 12 33.43 34.28 43.01
CA SER A 12 32.10 34.81 42.58
C SER A 12 31.74 34.91 41.07
N SER A 13 30.45 34.98 40.64
CA SER A 13 29.21 34.30 41.09
C SER A 13 28.03 34.63 40.14
N SER A 14 27.27 33.65 39.65
CA SER A 14 25.88 33.85 39.20
C SER A 14 25.09 32.53 39.12
N SER A 15 23.76 32.64 39.11
CA SER A 15 22.79 31.57 39.37
C SER A 15 22.43 30.72 38.15
N ALA A 16 22.23 29.41 38.38
CA ALA A 16 21.44 28.54 37.52
C ALA A 16 20.60 27.59 38.38
N CYS A 17 19.27 27.79 38.42
CA CYS A 17 18.38 27.00 39.27
C CYS A 17 18.08 25.63 38.64
N ARG A 18 18.35 24.54 39.38
CA ARG A 18 17.93 23.17 39.01
C ARG A 18 17.07 22.57 40.10
N LEU A 19 15.76 22.47 39.86
CA LEU A 19 14.83 21.76 40.72
C LEU A 19 15.02 20.24 40.58
N ARG A 20 15.54 19.60 41.64
CA ARG A 20 15.42 18.16 41.87
C ARG A 20 14.36 17.93 42.95
N LEU A 21 13.41 17.04 42.70
CA LEU A 21 12.56 16.44 43.74
C LEU A 21 12.77 14.92 43.83
N ARG A 22 12.37 14.32 44.95
CA ARG A 22 12.95 13.07 45.47
C ARG A 22 12.19 11.79 45.06
N ARG A 23 12.93 10.67 44.97
CA ARG A 23 12.41 9.31 45.09
C ARG A 23 12.01 8.96 46.52
N GLN A 24 10.88 8.26 46.69
CA GLN A 24 10.57 7.13 47.61
C GLN A 24 9.03 6.96 47.62
N LEU A 25 8.40 5.78 47.74
CA LEU A 25 8.79 4.49 48.36
C LEU A 25 8.54 3.26 47.45
N LEU A 26 8.89 2.06 47.95
CA LEU A 26 8.54 0.75 47.36
C LEU A 26 7.24 0.19 47.96
N MET A 27 6.52 -0.64 47.20
CA MET A 27 5.85 -1.84 47.70
C MET A 27 5.96 -2.99 46.68
N ARG A 28 5.78 -4.24 47.14
CA ARG A 28 5.91 -5.48 46.33
C ARG A 28 4.54 -5.98 45.83
N PRO A 29 4.50 -6.78 44.74
CA PRO A 29 3.27 -7.39 44.24
C PRO A 29 2.76 -8.51 45.16
N SER A 30 1.44 -8.63 45.29
CA SER A 30 0.75 -9.72 46.00
C SER A 30 0.22 -10.78 45.03
N HIS A 31 0.37 -12.05 45.39
CA HIS A 31 -0.03 -13.18 44.53
C HIS A 31 -1.56 -13.30 44.42
N LEU A 32 -2.07 -13.40 43.19
CA LEU A 32 -3.42 -13.90 42.88
C LEU A 32 -3.31 -15.34 42.36
N ARG A 33 -3.86 -16.30 43.12
CA ARG A 33 -3.96 -17.70 42.69
C ARG A 33 -5.20 -17.89 41.82
N LEU A 34 -5.02 -18.36 40.60
CA LEU A 34 -6.10 -18.91 39.79
C LEU A 34 -6.70 -20.15 40.48
N ARG A 35 -8.02 -20.28 40.43
CA ARG A 35 -8.74 -21.54 40.71
C ARG A 35 -9.36 -22.05 39.42
N ALA A 36 -9.19 -23.35 39.16
CA ALA A 36 -9.86 -24.08 38.09
C ALA A 36 -11.37 -24.26 38.41
N PRO A 37 -12.23 -24.54 37.40
CA PRO A 37 -13.68 -24.41 37.55
C PRO A 37 -14.35 -25.63 38.23
N HIS A 38 -15.57 -25.41 38.72
CA HIS A 38 -16.49 -26.50 39.06
C HIS A 38 -17.38 -26.85 37.86
N SER A 39 -17.52 -28.15 37.59
CA SER A 39 -18.51 -28.68 36.65
C SER A 39 -19.91 -28.65 37.26
N ILE A 40 -20.91 -28.27 36.46
CA ILE A 40 -22.31 -28.68 36.60
C ILE A 40 -22.79 -29.06 35.20
N ALA A 41 -23.44 -30.21 35.09
CA ALA A 41 -24.15 -30.67 33.90
C ALA A 41 -25.67 -30.56 34.09
N ASP A 42 -26.40 -30.59 32.98
CA ASP A 42 -27.85 -30.81 32.84
C ASP A 42 -28.83 -30.12 33.81
N LEU A 43 -29.69 -29.27 33.24
CA LEU A 43 -31.11 -29.25 33.60
C LEU A 43 -31.95 -28.78 32.39
N SER A 44 -32.95 -29.58 32.00
CA SER A 44 -33.72 -29.40 30.77
C SER A 44 -35.17 -28.98 31.01
N ARG A 45 -35.71 -28.07 30.16
CA ARG A 45 -37.12 -27.62 30.09
C ARG A 45 -37.55 -26.77 31.31
N SER A 46 -38.35 -25.72 31.19
CA SER A 46 -39.51 -25.54 30.28
C SER A 46 -39.84 -24.08 29.91
N SER A 47 -40.21 -23.87 28.64
CA SER A 47 -41.19 -22.90 28.10
C SER A 47 -41.52 -21.57 28.83
N SER A 48 -41.30 -20.45 28.12
CA SER A 48 -42.28 -19.35 28.03
C SER A 48 -42.14 -18.62 26.68
N SER A 49 -43.26 -18.19 26.09
CA SER A 49 -43.34 -17.64 24.73
C SER A 49 -43.24 -16.11 24.66
N HIS A 50 -42.49 -15.57 23.70
CA HIS A 50 -42.87 -14.37 22.94
C HIS A 50 -42.09 -14.32 21.62
N ALA A 51 -42.76 -13.92 20.53
CA ALA A 51 -42.18 -13.79 19.19
C ALA A 51 -42.45 -12.40 18.62
N PRO A 52 -41.44 -11.68 18.09
CA PRO A 52 -41.66 -10.47 17.28
C PRO A 52 -42.22 -10.82 15.88
N ALA A 53 -42.83 -9.84 15.23
CA ALA A 53 -43.39 -9.98 13.88
C ALA A 53 -42.30 -10.04 12.78
N PRO A 54 -42.56 -10.70 11.63
CA PRO A 54 -41.63 -10.72 10.51
C PRO A 54 -41.55 -9.35 9.80
N PRO A 55 -40.38 -8.97 9.24
CA PRO A 55 -40.28 -7.82 8.33
C PRO A 55 -41.12 -8.01 7.05
N LEU A 56 -41.56 -6.91 6.45
CA LEU A 56 -42.33 -6.96 5.21
C LEU A 56 -41.52 -7.54 4.04
N ALA A 57 -42.14 -8.45 3.29
CA ALA A 57 -41.56 -8.99 2.07
C ALA A 57 -41.57 -7.94 0.95
N ALA A 58 -40.41 -7.45 0.56
CA ALA A 58 -40.25 -6.70 -0.69
C ALA A 58 -40.50 -7.64 -1.88
N SER A 59 -41.41 -7.26 -2.77
CA SER A 59 -41.78 -8.07 -3.93
C SER A 59 -40.64 -8.14 -4.96
N ARG A 60 -39.92 -9.27 -5.03
CA ARG A 60 -39.01 -9.57 -6.14
C ARG A 60 -39.80 -9.66 -7.45
N ALA A 61 -39.38 -8.93 -8.48
CA ALA A 61 -39.88 -9.11 -9.83
C ALA A 61 -39.48 -10.50 -10.39
N PRO A 62 -40.35 -11.18 -11.16
CA PRO A 62 -40.05 -12.49 -11.73
C PRO A 62 -39.13 -12.35 -12.96
N GLY A 63 -37.81 -12.38 -12.76
CA GLY A 63 -36.86 -12.22 -13.87
C GLY A 63 -35.37 -12.49 -13.61
N GLN A 64 -34.96 -12.85 -12.39
CA GLN A 64 -33.55 -13.15 -12.08
C GLN A 64 -33.42 -14.56 -11.47
N GLY A 65 -32.70 -15.44 -12.18
CA GLY A 65 -32.38 -16.78 -11.69
C GLY A 65 -31.23 -16.72 -10.68
N GLY A 66 -31.49 -17.13 -9.44
CA GLY A 66 -30.44 -17.21 -8.42
C GLY A 66 -29.41 -18.28 -8.79
N GLY A 67 -28.16 -17.86 -9.00
CA GLY A 67 -27.03 -18.74 -9.34
C GLY A 67 -26.54 -19.57 -8.16
N GLY A 68 -27.39 -20.46 -7.63
CA GLY A 68 -27.12 -21.28 -6.45
C GLY A 68 -26.11 -22.41 -6.66
N GLY A 69 -24.89 -22.08 -7.11
CA GLY A 69 -23.76 -23.01 -7.13
C GLY A 69 -23.19 -23.18 -5.72
N ALA A 70 -23.66 -24.19 -4.99
CA ALA A 70 -23.05 -24.58 -3.72
C ALA A 70 -21.68 -25.24 -3.97
N VAL A 71 -20.73 -25.04 -3.06
CA VAL A 71 -19.42 -25.69 -3.16
C VAL A 71 -19.58 -27.20 -2.97
N GLU A 72 -19.06 -28.01 -3.90
CA GLU A 72 -19.19 -29.47 -3.88
C GLU A 72 -18.66 -30.06 -2.55
N LYS A 73 -19.41 -31.02 -1.99
CA LYS A 73 -19.22 -31.61 -0.66
C LYS A 73 -18.86 -33.09 -0.69
N ASP A 74 -19.09 -33.77 -1.80
CA ASP A 74 -18.59 -35.14 -2.00
C ASP A 74 -17.05 -35.12 -2.12
N PRO A 75 -16.31 -35.86 -1.26
CA PRO A 75 -14.84 -35.80 -1.27
C PRO A 75 -14.20 -36.32 -2.56
N ILE A 76 -14.84 -37.25 -3.27
CA ILE A 76 -14.31 -37.81 -4.53
C ILE A 76 -14.54 -36.81 -5.65
N LYS A 77 -15.74 -36.25 -5.77
CA LYS A 77 -15.99 -35.20 -6.78
C LYS A 77 -15.21 -33.92 -6.52
N LEU A 78 -14.96 -33.56 -5.25
CA LEU A 78 -14.08 -32.44 -4.91
C LEU A 78 -12.64 -32.73 -5.35
N TRP A 79 -12.17 -33.98 -5.22
CA TRP A 79 -10.88 -34.39 -5.74
C TRP A 79 -10.83 -34.37 -7.27
N ASP A 80 -11.84 -34.90 -7.96
CA ASP A 80 -11.94 -34.85 -9.42
C ASP A 80 -11.95 -33.39 -9.92
N ARG A 81 -12.71 -32.51 -9.25
CA ARG A 81 -12.73 -31.07 -9.50
C ARG A 81 -11.39 -30.39 -9.16
N TYR A 82 -10.66 -30.85 -8.15
CA TYR A 82 -9.30 -30.37 -7.86
C TYR A 82 -8.33 -30.75 -8.98
N VAL A 83 -8.37 -31.99 -9.47
CA VAL A 83 -7.54 -32.43 -10.61
C VAL A 83 -7.93 -31.69 -11.90
N GLU A 84 -9.20 -31.37 -12.10
CA GLU A 84 -9.70 -30.64 -13.27
C GLU A 84 -9.41 -29.12 -13.26
N TRP A 85 -9.37 -28.49 -12.07
CA TRP A 85 -9.29 -27.03 -11.89
C TRP A 85 -8.03 -26.54 -11.15
N LEU A 86 -7.02 -27.41 -10.99
CA LEU A 86 -5.68 -27.03 -10.58
C LEU A 86 -4.84 -26.66 -11.81
N TYR A 87 -4.59 -25.38 -12.00
CA TYR A 87 -3.55 -24.92 -12.91
C TYR A 87 -2.16 -25.09 -12.26
N GLN A 88 -1.15 -25.48 -13.03
CA GLN A 88 0.26 -25.59 -12.60
C GLN A 88 1.21 -25.03 -13.66
N HIS A 89 1.98 -23.99 -13.31
CA HIS A 89 3.16 -23.61 -14.09
C HIS A 89 4.45 -24.22 -13.52
N LYS A 90 4.94 -25.29 -14.16
CA LYS A 90 6.05 -26.12 -13.66
C LYS A 90 7.37 -25.37 -13.49
N GLN A 91 7.70 -24.42 -14.36
CA GLN A 91 8.97 -23.68 -14.29
C GLN A 91 8.97 -22.60 -13.20
N LEU A 92 7.80 -22.01 -12.90
CA LEU A 92 7.66 -21.04 -11.80
C LEU A 92 7.42 -21.73 -10.44
N GLY A 93 7.10 -23.02 -10.44
CA GLY A 93 6.63 -23.72 -9.24
C GLY A 93 5.34 -23.09 -8.68
N LEU A 94 4.49 -22.56 -9.56
CA LEU A 94 3.28 -21.82 -9.20
C LEU A 94 2.04 -22.65 -9.54
N PHE A 95 1.04 -22.62 -8.66
CA PHE A 95 -0.24 -23.29 -8.84
C PHE A 95 -1.40 -22.33 -8.54
N VAL A 96 -2.54 -22.54 -9.20
CA VAL A 96 -3.80 -21.86 -8.88
C VAL A 96 -4.90 -22.92 -8.79
N ASP A 97 -5.44 -23.10 -7.57
CA ASP A 97 -6.58 -23.96 -7.27
C ASP A 97 -7.84 -23.10 -7.08
N VAL A 98 -8.87 -23.38 -7.89
CA VAL A 98 -10.20 -22.77 -7.79
C VAL A 98 -11.31 -23.80 -7.54
N SER A 99 -10.96 -25.04 -7.17
CA SER A 99 -11.92 -26.14 -6.95
C SER A 99 -12.94 -25.85 -5.85
N ARG A 100 -12.57 -25.04 -4.84
CA ARG A 100 -13.44 -24.60 -3.74
C ARG A 100 -14.21 -23.30 -4.04
N MET A 101 -14.32 -22.90 -5.31
CA MET A 101 -15.30 -21.93 -5.80
C MET A 101 -16.56 -22.65 -6.31
N GLY A 102 -17.75 -22.05 -6.11
CA GLY A 102 -19.04 -22.68 -6.43
C GLY A 102 -19.45 -22.73 -7.91
N PHE A 103 -18.63 -22.20 -8.83
CA PHE A 103 -19.04 -22.03 -10.22
C PHE A 103 -19.32 -23.36 -10.95
N THR A 104 -20.35 -23.35 -11.81
CA THR A 104 -20.84 -24.51 -12.57
C THR A 104 -20.45 -24.45 -14.05
N ASP A 105 -20.53 -25.58 -14.76
CA ASP A 105 -20.35 -25.63 -16.22
C ASP A 105 -21.34 -24.72 -16.96
N ASP A 106 -22.53 -24.52 -16.41
CA ASP A 106 -23.55 -23.59 -16.93
C ASP A 106 -23.20 -22.12 -16.71
N PHE A 107 -22.36 -21.80 -15.73
CA PHE A 107 -21.73 -20.48 -15.63
C PHE A 107 -20.59 -20.35 -16.65
N LEU A 108 -19.69 -21.33 -16.69
CA LEU A 108 -18.53 -21.33 -17.59
C LEU A 108 -18.94 -21.20 -19.06
N ARG A 109 -19.92 -21.99 -19.52
CA ARG A 109 -20.47 -21.89 -20.89
C ARG A 109 -21.13 -20.55 -21.21
N ARG A 110 -21.60 -19.79 -20.22
CA ARG A 110 -22.11 -18.41 -20.40
C ARG A 110 -21.02 -17.36 -20.36
N MET A 111 -19.95 -17.60 -19.60
CA MET A 111 -18.80 -16.69 -19.50
C MET A 111 -17.80 -16.86 -20.64
N GLU A 112 -17.74 -18.01 -21.31
CA GLU A 112 -16.82 -18.27 -22.41
C GLU A 112 -16.81 -17.17 -23.50
N PRO A 113 -17.96 -16.68 -24.01
CA PRO A 113 -17.96 -15.58 -24.99
C PRO A 113 -17.52 -14.23 -24.42
N LEU A 114 -17.60 -14.02 -23.10
CA LEU A 114 -17.06 -12.84 -22.41
C LEU A 114 -15.54 -12.96 -22.22
N MET A 115 -15.05 -14.14 -21.83
CA MET A 115 -13.63 -14.44 -21.71
C MET A 115 -12.88 -14.27 -23.03
N GLN A 116 -13.42 -14.79 -24.14
CA GLN A 116 -12.80 -14.60 -25.45
C GLN A 116 -12.74 -13.12 -25.88
N ARG A 117 -13.69 -12.28 -25.46
CA ARG A 117 -13.58 -10.82 -25.66
C ARG A 117 -12.51 -10.19 -24.76
N ALA A 118 -12.41 -10.62 -23.50
CA ALA A 118 -11.37 -10.15 -22.58
C ALA A 118 -9.96 -10.52 -23.07
N PHE A 119 -9.76 -11.72 -23.61
CA PHE A 119 -8.47 -12.13 -24.20
C PHE A 119 -8.12 -11.29 -25.43
N VAL A 120 -9.08 -11.02 -26.34
CA VAL A 120 -8.87 -10.10 -27.46
C VAL A 120 -8.52 -8.69 -26.98
N ALA A 121 -9.23 -8.17 -25.97
CA ALA A 121 -8.96 -6.84 -25.41
C ALA A 121 -7.55 -6.74 -24.78
N MET A 122 -7.10 -7.78 -24.06
CA MET A 122 -5.72 -7.87 -23.54
C MET A 122 -4.70 -7.94 -24.69
N GLY A 123 -4.99 -8.71 -25.74
CA GLY A 123 -4.13 -8.84 -26.91
C GLY A 123 -3.95 -7.55 -27.72
N GLU A 124 -5.00 -6.73 -27.86
CA GLU A 124 -4.89 -5.39 -28.48
C GLU A 124 -4.20 -4.38 -27.55
N LEU A 125 -4.45 -4.44 -26.25
CA LEU A 125 -3.75 -3.62 -25.25
C LEU A 125 -2.23 -3.81 -25.35
N GLU A 126 -1.75 -5.06 -25.36
CA GLU A 126 -0.31 -5.34 -25.45
C GLU A 126 0.33 -4.87 -26.76
N LYS A 127 -0.42 -4.81 -27.87
CA LYS A 127 0.04 -4.24 -29.14
C LYS A 127 0.13 -2.71 -29.13
N GLY A 128 -0.29 -2.04 -28.05
CA GLY A 128 -0.29 -0.58 -27.92
C GLY A 128 -1.59 0.09 -28.32
N ALA A 129 -2.74 -0.60 -28.23
CA ALA A 129 -4.03 0.07 -28.32
C ALA A 129 -4.22 1.08 -27.16
N ILE A 130 -5.10 2.06 -27.38
CA ILE A 130 -5.52 3.02 -26.34
C ILE A 130 -6.48 2.32 -25.38
N ALA A 131 -5.92 1.64 -24.37
CA ALA A 131 -6.67 0.93 -23.33
C ALA A 131 -7.15 1.84 -22.20
N ASN A 132 -6.66 3.08 -22.13
CA ASN A 132 -7.14 4.12 -21.22
C ASN A 132 -7.74 5.27 -22.04
N PRO A 133 -9.03 5.16 -22.45
CA PRO A 133 -9.66 6.13 -23.35
C PRO A 133 -9.79 7.53 -22.72
N ASP A 134 -10.10 7.65 -21.44
CA ASP A 134 -10.30 8.93 -20.74
C ASP A 134 -9.05 9.82 -20.73
N GLU A 135 -7.87 9.21 -20.62
CA GLU A 135 -6.58 9.93 -20.66
C GLU A 135 -5.92 9.88 -22.06
N GLY A 136 -6.51 9.17 -23.02
CA GLY A 136 -5.95 8.95 -24.37
C GLY A 136 -4.64 8.16 -24.39
N ARG A 137 -4.45 7.21 -23.46
CA ARG A 137 -3.16 6.53 -23.21
C ARG A 137 -3.16 5.04 -23.56
N MET A 138 -1.98 4.58 -24.02
CA MET A 138 -1.61 3.16 -24.01
C MET A 138 -1.36 2.68 -22.58
N VAL A 139 -1.35 1.36 -22.38
CA VAL A 139 -1.02 0.71 -21.11
C VAL A 139 0.05 -0.34 -21.37
N GLY A 140 1.27 -0.10 -20.88
CA GLY A 140 2.46 -0.81 -21.38
C GLY A 140 3.32 -1.53 -20.34
N HIS A 141 2.82 -1.78 -19.13
CA HIS A 141 3.62 -2.45 -18.08
C HIS A 141 4.12 -3.85 -18.50
N TYR A 142 3.39 -4.53 -19.38
CA TYR A 142 3.80 -5.74 -20.10
C TYR A 142 5.16 -5.60 -20.82
N TRP A 143 5.43 -4.45 -21.44
CA TRP A 143 6.68 -4.21 -22.19
C TRP A 143 7.89 -3.99 -21.28
N LEU A 144 7.70 -3.75 -19.98
CA LEU A 144 8.80 -3.60 -19.03
C LEU A 144 9.49 -4.94 -18.77
N ARG A 145 8.72 -6.04 -18.85
CA ARG A 145 9.16 -7.42 -18.63
C ARG A 145 9.48 -8.18 -19.90
N ASP A 146 8.82 -7.85 -21.03
CA ASP A 146 9.32 -8.19 -22.37
C ASP A 146 9.39 -6.95 -23.28
N PRO A 147 10.56 -6.27 -23.36
CA PRO A 147 10.76 -5.14 -24.27
C PRO A 147 10.63 -5.50 -25.75
N GLY A 148 10.67 -6.78 -26.12
CA GLY A 148 10.44 -7.27 -27.47
C GLY A 148 9.03 -7.01 -27.98
N LEU A 149 8.05 -6.90 -27.08
CA LEU A 149 6.64 -6.64 -27.40
C LEU A 149 6.29 -5.14 -27.49
N ALA A 150 7.23 -4.23 -27.22
CA ALA A 150 6.96 -2.81 -27.26
C ALA A 150 6.56 -2.36 -28.70
N PRO A 151 5.52 -1.51 -28.89
CA PRO A 151 4.94 -1.18 -30.20
C PRO A 151 5.89 -0.53 -31.23
N ASN A 152 7.09 -0.12 -30.81
CA ASN A 152 8.14 0.38 -31.69
C ASN A 152 9.53 0.21 -31.04
N SER A 153 10.56 0.21 -31.88
CA SER A 153 11.96 0.03 -31.48
C SER A 153 12.49 1.13 -30.55
N PHE A 154 11.91 2.33 -30.56
CA PHE A 154 12.29 3.44 -29.67
C PHE A 154 11.84 3.19 -28.23
N LEU A 155 10.59 2.74 -28.02
CA LEU A 155 10.10 2.32 -26.70
C LEU A 155 10.92 1.14 -26.17
N ARG A 156 11.10 0.09 -26.99
CA ARG A 156 11.98 -1.05 -26.66
C ARG A 156 13.36 -0.58 -26.20
N THR A 157 14.04 0.24 -27.00
CA THR A 157 15.39 0.76 -26.70
C THR A 157 15.40 1.61 -25.42
N LYS A 158 14.35 2.40 -25.13
CA LYS A 158 14.23 3.16 -23.88
C LYS A 158 14.09 2.24 -22.66
N ILE A 159 13.33 1.14 -22.77
CA ILE A 159 13.13 0.17 -21.68
C ILE A 159 14.42 -0.62 -21.43
N GLU A 160 15.01 -1.24 -22.47
CA GLU A 160 16.27 -2.00 -22.38
C GLU A 160 17.38 -1.15 -21.72
N LYS A 161 17.59 0.08 -22.21
CA LYS A 161 18.58 1.00 -21.61
C LYS A 161 18.26 1.42 -20.18
N THR A 162 16.98 1.51 -19.81
CA THR A 162 16.59 1.86 -18.42
C THR A 162 16.97 0.73 -17.46
N ILE A 163 16.74 -0.53 -17.86
CA ILE A 163 17.11 -1.72 -17.08
C ILE A 163 18.64 -1.80 -16.93
N ASP A 164 19.38 -1.67 -18.04
CA ASP A 164 20.86 -1.65 -18.01
C ASP A 164 21.41 -0.51 -17.13
N HIS A 165 20.78 0.67 -17.17
CA HIS A 165 21.20 1.82 -16.36
C HIS A 165 20.98 1.60 -14.86
N ILE A 166 19.82 1.05 -14.47
CA ILE A 166 19.51 0.70 -13.08
C ILE A 166 20.54 -0.30 -12.53
N LEU A 167 20.87 -1.32 -13.31
CA LEU A 167 21.85 -2.34 -12.93
C LEU A 167 23.27 -1.75 -12.78
N ALA A 168 23.70 -0.93 -13.74
CA ALA A 168 25.00 -0.27 -13.69
C ALA A 168 25.13 0.71 -12.51
N PHE A 169 24.12 1.57 -12.30
CA PHE A 169 24.06 2.51 -11.19
C PHE A 169 24.05 1.79 -9.83
N SER A 170 23.23 0.75 -9.69
CA SER A 170 23.15 -0.03 -8.44
C SER A 170 24.48 -0.70 -8.11
N GLN A 171 25.15 -1.28 -9.11
CA GLN A 171 26.48 -1.86 -8.94
C GLN A 171 27.53 -0.81 -8.58
N ASP A 172 27.48 0.39 -9.17
CA ASP A 172 28.38 1.51 -8.86
C ASP A 172 28.19 2.04 -7.42
N ILE A 173 26.96 2.06 -6.92
CA ILE A 173 26.62 2.40 -5.53
C ILE A 173 27.08 1.31 -4.55
N ILE A 174 26.75 0.05 -4.82
CA ILE A 174 27.09 -1.09 -3.95
C ILE A 174 28.61 -1.31 -3.86
N SER A 175 29.33 -1.10 -4.96
CA SER A 175 30.80 -1.14 -5.00
C SER A 175 31.50 0.12 -4.45
N ALA A 176 30.74 1.13 -4.01
CA ALA A 176 31.23 2.42 -3.53
C ALA A 176 32.09 3.22 -4.53
N LYS A 177 31.91 2.95 -5.84
CA LYS A 177 32.44 3.77 -6.93
C LYS A 177 31.71 5.12 -6.99
N ILE A 178 30.39 5.09 -6.84
CA ILE A 178 29.58 6.23 -6.42
C ILE A 178 29.39 6.10 -4.90
N LYS A 179 29.72 7.15 -4.14
CA LYS A 179 29.75 7.14 -2.68
C LYS A 179 29.33 8.49 -2.10
N PRO A 180 28.77 8.55 -0.88
CA PRO A 180 28.40 9.80 -0.25
C PRO A 180 29.65 10.64 0.08
N PRO A 181 29.57 11.98 0.09
CA PRO A 181 30.75 12.83 0.32
C PRO A 181 31.43 12.66 1.68
N SER A 182 30.63 12.37 2.73
CA SER A 182 31.03 12.60 4.13
C SER A 182 30.71 11.44 5.08
N SER A 183 30.51 10.20 4.59
CA SER A 183 30.26 9.05 5.47
C SER A 183 31.55 8.42 6.00
N GLN A 184 31.55 8.02 7.27
CA GLN A 184 32.65 7.24 7.86
C GLN A 184 32.77 5.82 7.27
N ALA A 185 31.67 5.28 6.73
CA ALA A 185 31.63 3.98 6.06
C ALA A 185 32.28 4.00 4.66
N GLY A 186 32.53 5.18 4.07
CA GLY A 186 33.07 5.34 2.73
C GLY A 186 32.13 4.92 1.59
N ARG A 187 30.89 4.52 1.91
CA ARG A 187 29.87 3.98 1.00
C ARG A 187 28.46 4.38 1.45
N PHE A 188 27.46 4.16 0.60
CA PHE A 188 26.06 4.21 1.02
C PHE A 188 25.70 2.96 1.85
N THR A 189 24.82 3.12 2.83
CA THR A 189 24.35 2.04 3.74
C THR A 189 22.82 2.05 3.94
N GLN A 190 22.16 3.15 3.61
CA GLN A 190 20.72 3.35 3.76
C GLN A 190 20.11 3.88 2.46
N ILE A 191 18.84 3.59 2.23
CA ILE A 191 17.97 4.18 1.20
C ILE A 191 16.82 4.86 1.93
N LEU A 192 16.50 6.10 1.56
CA LEU A 192 15.27 6.77 1.96
C LEU A 192 14.43 7.01 0.70
N SER A 193 13.43 6.16 0.49
CA SER A 193 12.48 6.28 -0.62
C SER A 193 11.36 7.25 -0.23
N ILE A 194 11.10 8.25 -1.07
CA ILE A 194 10.08 9.26 -0.87
C ILE A 194 9.08 9.16 -2.02
N GLY A 195 7.85 8.71 -1.73
CA GLY A 195 6.84 8.43 -2.73
C GLY A 195 5.59 7.80 -2.10
N ILE A 196 4.41 8.12 -2.64
CA ILE A 196 3.09 7.69 -2.13
C ILE A 196 2.37 6.75 -3.10
N GLY A 197 1.56 5.83 -2.57
CA GLY A 197 0.72 4.91 -3.34
C GLY A 197 1.56 4.04 -4.28
N GLY A 198 1.36 4.17 -5.58
CA GLY A 198 2.06 3.36 -6.59
C GLY A 198 3.58 3.57 -6.58
N SER A 199 4.04 4.73 -6.14
CA SER A 199 5.45 5.05 -5.92
C SER A 199 6.07 4.39 -4.67
N SER A 200 5.31 3.58 -3.92
CA SER A 200 5.72 3.09 -2.58
C SER A 200 5.24 1.68 -2.25
N LEU A 201 3.97 1.33 -2.51
CA LEU A 201 3.39 0.07 -2.05
C LEU A 201 4.00 -1.16 -2.73
N GLY A 202 4.39 -1.05 -4.01
CA GLY A 202 5.20 -2.05 -4.70
C GLY A 202 6.58 -2.19 -4.07
N PRO A 203 7.40 -1.11 -4.00
CA PRO A 203 8.74 -1.16 -3.40
C PRO A 203 8.75 -1.63 -1.93
N GLN A 204 7.75 -1.26 -1.14
CA GLN A 204 7.55 -1.76 0.22
C GLN A 204 7.31 -3.28 0.23
N PHE A 205 6.39 -3.77 -0.61
CA PHE A 205 6.09 -5.20 -0.72
C PHE A 205 7.31 -6.00 -1.19
N VAL A 206 7.99 -5.56 -2.24
CA VAL A 206 9.18 -6.26 -2.78
C VAL A 206 10.36 -6.24 -1.80
N SER A 207 10.55 -5.16 -1.04
CA SER A 207 11.54 -5.13 0.05
C SER A 207 11.22 -6.15 1.14
N GLU A 208 10.00 -6.17 1.67
CA GLU A 208 9.60 -7.13 2.72
C GLU A 208 9.65 -8.59 2.23
N ALA A 209 9.31 -8.81 0.95
CA ALA A 209 9.25 -10.14 0.35
C ALA A 209 10.64 -10.76 0.05
N LEU A 210 11.63 -9.94 -0.29
CA LEU A 210 12.86 -10.41 -0.95
C LEU A 210 14.19 -9.83 -0.42
N ALA A 211 14.17 -8.80 0.42
CA ALA A 211 15.44 -8.24 0.92
C ALA A 211 16.16 -9.29 1.80
N PRO A 212 17.47 -9.55 1.57
CA PRO A 212 18.23 -10.43 2.45
C PRO A 212 18.43 -9.78 3.83
N ASP A 213 18.60 -10.58 4.89
CA ASP A 213 18.74 -10.11 6.30
C ASP A 213 19.75 -8.97 6.50
N ASN A 214 20.79 -8.94 5.66
CA ASN A 214 21.84 -7.95 5.64
C ASN A 214 22.03 -7.41 4.22
N PRO A 215 21.15 -6.51 3.73
CA PRO A 215 21.24 -6.00 2.38
C PRO A 215 22.38 -4.97 2.27
N PRO A 216 22.95 -4.74 1.08
CA PRO A 216 24.04 -3.79 0.88
C PRO A 216 23.66 -2.39 1.38
N LEU A 217 22.45 -1.94 1.06
CA LEU A 217 21.77 -0.78 1.64
C LEU A 217 20.43 -1.23 2.25
N LYS A 218 20.06 -0.71 3.42
CA LYS A 218 18.75 -0.92 4.06
C LYS A 218 17.77 0.18 3.66
N ILE A 219 16.49 -0.14 3.42
CA ILE A 219 15.50 0.85 2.96
C ILE A 219 14.57 1.35 4.08
N ARG A 220 14.18 2.62 3.97
CA ARG A 220 13.11 3.29 4.73
C ARG A 220 12.23 4.07 3.76
N PHE A 221 10.97 4.30 4.14
CA PHE A 221 9.96 4.94 3.30
C PHE A 221 9.36 6.19 3.96
N ILE A 222 9.12 7.22 3.15
CA ILE A 222 8.25 8.37 3.45
C ILE A 222 7.17 8.38 2.36
N ASP A 223 5.97 7.92 2.74
CA ASP A 223 4.83 7.73 1.84
C ASP A 223 3.57 8.51 2.24
N ASN A 224 3.67 9.31 3.31
CA ASN A 224 2.61 10.15 3.84
C ASN A 224 3.17 11.54 4.17
N THR A 225 2.30 12.55 4.21
CA THR A 225 2.65 13.95 4.56
C THR A 225 2.53 14.25 6.07
N ASP A 226 2.30 13.23 6.90
CA ASP A 226 2.29 13.35 8.37
C ASP A 226 3.68 13.78 8.89
N PRO A 227 3.82 14.99 9.49
CA PRO A 227 5.11 15.47 9.97
C PRO A 227 5.75 14.54 10.99
N ALA A 228 4.97 13.91 11.88
CA ALA A 228 5.51 13.01 12.90
C ALA A 228 6.08 11.72 12.30
N GLY A 229 5.53 11.26 11.17
CA GLY A 229 6.09 10.15 10.40
C GLY A 229 7.40 10.51 9.70
N ILE A 230 7.47 11.71 9.10
CA ILE A 230 8.66 12.24 8.44
C ILE A 230 9.80 12.45 9.46
N ASP A 231 9.52 13.16 10.56
CA ASP A 231 10.44 13.39 11.67
C ASP A 231 10.97 12.07 12.25
N HIS A 232 10.10 11.06 12.39
CA HIS A 232 10.51 9.75 12.89
C HIS A 232 11.54 9.08 11.97
N GLN A 233 11.35 9.07 10.64
CA GLN A 233 12.32 8.46 9.73
C GLN A 233 13.66 9.21 9.71
N ILE A 234 13.62 10.55 9.76
CA ILE A 234 14.82 11.39 9.82
C ILE A 234 15.58 11.16 11.13
N ALA A 235 14.88 11.13 12.27
CA ALA A 235 15.47 10.86 13.58
C ALA A 235 15.99 9.42 13.74
N GLN A 236 15.35 8.44 13.08
CA GLN A 236 15.81 7.05 13.05
C GLN A 236 17.03 6.81 12.15
N LEU A 237 17.32 7.70 11.21
CA LEU A 237 18.58 7.71 10.47
C LEU A 237 19.70 8.38 11.28
N GLY A 238 19.44 9.56 11.84
CA GLY A 238 20.44 10.31 12.60
C GLY A 238 21.74 10.51 11.81
N GLU A 239 22.89 10.08 12.36
CA GLU A 239 24.18 10.14 11.67
C GLU A 239 24.26 9.23 10.42
N GLU A 240 23.40 8.21 10.28
CA GLU A 240 23.35 7.41 9.04
C GLU A 240 22.87 8.21 7.83
N LEU A 241 22.25 9.39 8.04
CA LEU A 241 21.86 10.34 6.98
C LEU A 241 23.05 10.72 6.08
N ARG A 242 24.27 10.73 6.63
CA ARG A 242 25.52 10.97 5.88
C ARG A 242 25.87 9.84 4.89
N SER A 243 25.16 8.70 4.97
CA SER A 243 25.32 7.49 4.17
C SER A 243 24.00 7.01 3.53
N THR A 244 22.95 7.85 3.56
CA THR A 244 21.65 7.59 2.93
C THR A 244 21.64 8.03 1.47
N LEU A 245 21.21 7.15 0.57
CA LEU A 245 20.78 7.51 -0.78
C LEU A 245 19.29 7.86 -0.73
N VAL A 246 18.89 9.05 -1.19
CA VAL A 246 17.49 9.47 -1.21
C VAL A 246 16.92 9.25 -2.61
N ILE A 247 15.86 8.45 -2.72
CA ILE A 247 15.18 8.16 -3.99
C ILE A 247 13.82 8.86 -3.97
N VAL A 248 13.57 9.76 -4.92
CA VAL A 248 12.34 10.58 -4.95
C VAL A 248 11.48 10.16 -6.12
N ILE A 249 10.28 9.64 -5.86
CA ILE A 249 9.46 8.92 -6.83
C ILE A 249 8.11 9.63 -7.04
N SER A 250 8.02 10.44 -8.10
CA SER A 250 6.77 11.08 -8.55
C SER A 250 6.77 11.30 -10.06
N LYS A 251 5.73 10.80 -10.73
CA LYS A 251 5.55 10.91 -12.18
C LYS A 251 5.57 12.37 -12.66
N SER A 252 4.83 13.26 -11.99
CA SER A 252 4.75 14.69 -12.34
C SER A 252 5.72 15.59 -11.56
N GLY A 253 6.23 15.12 -10.43
CA GLY A 253 6.93 15.95 -9.43
C GLY A 253 6.01 16.91 -8.65
N GLY A 254 4.72 16.96 -8.98
CA GLY A 254 3.73 17.82 -8.33
C GLY A 254 2.95 17.17 -7.19
N THR A 255 3.19 15.88 -6.90
CA THR A 255 2.55 15.13 -5.80
C THR A 255 2.84 15.81 -4.46
N PRO A 256 1.84 16.36 -3.74
CA PRO A 256 2.09 17.16 -2.53
C PRO A 256 2.86 16.39 -1.44
N GLU A 257 2.51 15.12 -1.22
CA GLU A 257 3.07 14.27 -0.17
C GLU A 257 4.55 13.96 -0.44
N THR A 258 4.87 13.50 -1.67
CA THR A 258 6.26 13.32 -2.13
C THR A 258 7.06 14.62 -2.04
N ARG A 259 6.46 15.75 -2.45
CA ARG A 259 7.13 17.07 -2.45
C ARG A 259 7.40 17.57 -1.03
N ASN A 260 6.48 17.38 -0.11
CA ASN A 260 6.65 17.76 1.30
C ASN A 260 7.75 16.90 1.95
N GLY A 261 7.71 15.58 1.77
CA GLY A 261 8.77 14.68 2.23
C GLY A 261 10.15 15.04 1.66
N LEU A 262 10.24 15.39 0.37
CA LEU A 262 11.47 15.90 -0.24
C LEU A 262 11.98 17.17 0.45
N LEU A 263 11.11 18.16 0.69
CA LEU A 263 11.51 19.45 1.26
C LEU A 263 11.97 19.34 2.73
N GLU A 264 11.32 18.48 3.52
CA GLU A 264 11.75 18.21 4.90
C GLU A 264 13.05 17.41 4.95
N VAL A 265 13.25 16.43 4.06
CA VAL A 265 14.53 15.73 3.96
C VAL A 265 15.64 16.68 3.46
N GLN A 266 15.37 17.55 2.49
CA GLN A 266 16.31 18.60 2.08
C GLN A 266 16.61 19.59 3.22
N LYS A 267 15.64 19.88 4.10
CA LYS A 267 15.85 20.66 5.32
C LYS A 267 16.79 19.93 6.29
N ALA A 268 16.52 18.67 6.62
CA ALA A 268 17.37 17.86 7.48
C ALA A 268 18.81 17.71 6.94
N PHE A 269 18.96 17.63 5.61
CA PHE A 269 20.27 17.67 4.95
C PHE A 269 21.01 19.00 5.20
N ARG A 270 20.34 20.15 5.01
CA ARG A 270 20.92 21.47 5.30
C ARG A 270 21.30 21.60 6.78
N ASP A 271 20.41 21.20 7.68
CA ASP A 271 20.61 21.26 9.14
C ASP A 271 21.78 20.36 9.59
N ALA A 272 22.02 19.23 8.90
CA ALA A 272 23.14 18.31 9.13
C ALA A 272 24.46 18.71 8.42
N GLY A 273 24.47 19.80 7.64
CA GLY A 273 25.62 20.25 6.85
C GLY A 273 25.94 19.38 5.64
N LEU A 274 24.91 18.80 4.99
CA LEU A 274 25.02 17.88 3.86
C LEU A 274 24.50 18.49 2.55
N ASP A 275 25.15 18.15 1.44
CA ASP A 275 24.69 18.49 0.08
C ASP A 275 23.76 17.38 -0.45
N PHE A 276 22.46 17.66 -0.48
CA PHE A 276 21.43 16.74 -0.99
C PHE A 276 21.70 16.28 -2.43
N SER A 277 22.25 17.15 -3.28
CA SER A 277 22.51 16.83 -4.70
C SER A 277 23.55 15.71 -4.88
N LYS A 278 24.35 15.41 -3.85
CA LYS A 278 25.35 14.31 -3.85
C LYS A 278 24.83 13.02 -3.22
N GLN A 279 23.54 12.98 -2.87
CA GLN A 279 22.87 11.83 -2.25
C GLN A 279 21.44 11.60 -2.78
N GLY A 280 20.86 12.52 -3.56
CA GLY A 280 19.52 12.41 -4.16
C GLY A 280 19.51 11.81 -5.57
N VAL A 281 18.46 11.06 -5.88
CA VAL A 281 18.11 10.47 -7.18
C VAL A 281 16.61 10.67 -7.44
N ALA A 282 16.21 10.95 -8.68
CA ALA A 282 14.80 11.06 -9.07
C ALA A 282 14.32 9.87 -9.90
N ILE A 283 13.06 9.46 -9.71
CA ILE A 283 12.32 8.56 -10.60
C ILE A 283 11.04 9.26 -11.03
N THR A 284 10.96 9.64 -12.30
CA THR A 284 10.01 10.67 -12.75
C THR A 284 9.83 10.70 -14.26
N GLN A 285 8.76 11.34 -14.75
CA GLN A 285 8.57 11.54 -16.19
C GLN A 285 9.58 12.58 -16.72
N GLU A 286 10.10 12.34 -17.92
CA GLU A 286 11.03 13.24 -18.62
C GLU A 286 10.40 14.65 -18.78
N ASN A 287 11.14 15.70 -18.42
CA ASN A 287 10.70 17.10 -18.36
C ASN A 287 9.61 17.45 -17.32
N SER A 288 9.33 16.59 -16.33
CA SER A 288 8.44 16.92 -15.21
C SER A 288 9.01 18.02 -14.29
N LEU A 289 8.26 18.45 -13.26
CA LEU A 289 8.78 19.39 -12.26
C LEU A 289 10.01 18.79 -11.54
N LEU A 290 9.90 17.54 -11.08
CA LEU A 290 10.96 16.84 -10.34
C LEU A 290 12.16 16.53 -11.24
N ASP A 291 11.93 16.21 -12.51
CA ASP A 291 13.00 15.99 -13.49
C ASP A 291 13.83 17.25 -13.72
N ASN A 292 13.16 18.40 -13.82
CA ASN A 292 13.80 19.70 -13.95
C ASN A 292 14.51 20.11 -12.64
N THR A 293 13.90 19.91 -11.47
CA THR A 293 14.55 20.14 -10.16
C THR A 293 15.85 19.34 -10.05
N ALA A 294 15.80 18.02 -10.24
CA ALA A 294 16.97 17.15 -10.12
C ALA A 294 18.07 17.50 -11.13
N ARG A 295 17.70 17.91 -12.34
CA ARG A 295 18.63 18.35 -13.40
C ARG A 295 19.25 19.73 -13.12
N ILE A 296 18.54 20.65 -12.48
CA ILE A 296 19.01 22.01 -12.16
C ILE A 296 19.88 22.00 -10.89
N GLU A 297 19.48 21.24 -9.87
CA GLU A 297 20.24 21.07 -8.62
C GLU A 297 21.45 20.13 -8.75
N GLY A 298 21.57 19.39 -9.87
CA GLY A 298 22.72 18.52 -10.14
C GLY A 298 22.75 17.28 -9.24
N TRP A 299 21.60 16.62 -9.10
CA TRP A 299 21.42 15.35 -8.38
C TRP A 299 22.25 14.22 -9.02
N LEU A 300 22.45 13.12 -8.28
CA LEU A 300 23.29 11.99 -8.75
C LEU A 300 22.78 11.38 -10.04
N ASP A 301 21.47 11.16 -10.15
CA ASP A 301 20.87 10.52 -11.33
C ASP A 301 19.34 10.76 -11.45
N ARG A 302 18.76 10.44 -12.61
CA ARG A 302 17.33 10.56 -12.95
C ARG A 302 16.89 9.37 -13.82
N PHE A 303 15.92 8.59 -13.33
CA PHE A 303 15.37 7.43 -14.03
C PHE A 303 13.95 7.70 -14.58
N PRO A 304 13.62 7.24 -15.80
CA PRO A 304 12.36 7.57 -16.44
C PRO A 304 11.17 6.77 -15.87
N MET A 305 10.07 7.46 -15.62
CA MET A 305 8.74 6.88 -15.43
C MET A 305 7.86 7.26 -16.64
N PHE A 306 7.43 6.28 -17.42
CA PHE A 306 6.72 6.53 -18.68
C PHE A 306 5.24 6.88 -18.47
N ASP A 307 4.65 7.59 -19.44
CA ASP A 307 3.25 8.01 -19.41
C ASP A 307 2.28 6.83 -19.48
N TRP A 308 2.60 5.79 -20.25
CA TRP A 308 1.87 4.51 -20.35
C TRP A 308 2.10 3.52 -19.20
N VAL A 309 2.88 3.88 -18.17
CA VAL A 309 2.98 3.13 -16.91
C VAL A 309 2.03 3.74 -15.87
N GLY A 310 1.02 2.98 -15.46
CA GLY A 310 0.14 3.34 -14.34
C GLY A 310 0.87 3.19 -13.00
N GLY A 311 0.56 4.03 -12.00
CA GLY A 311 1.27 4.02 -10.71
C GLY A 311 1.21 2.66 -10.01
N ARG A 312 0.02 2.06 -9.92
CA ARG A 312 -0.20 0.72 -9.35
C ARG A 312 0.39 -0.46 -10.16
N THR A 313 0.79 -0.23 -11.41
CA THR A 313 1.46 -1.20 -12.29
C THR A 313 2.90 -0.77 -12.62
N SER A 314 3.55 -0.06 -11.69
CA SER A 314 4.90 0.52 -11.91
C SER A 314 6.03 -0.23 -11.23
N GLU A 315 5.75 -1.29 -10.46
CA GLU A 315 6.76 -2.03 -9.70
C GLU A 315 7.89 -2.55 -10.59
N LEU A 316 7.54 -3.18 -11.72
CA LEU A 316 8.49 -3.70 -12.70
C LEU A 316 9.10 -2.60 -13.60
N SER A 317 8.98 -1.33 -13.23
CA SER A 317 9.69 -0.19 -13.84
C SER A 317 10.82 0.29 -12.94
N ALA A 318 11.46 1.42 -13.26
CA ALA A 318 12.45 2.04 -12.39
C ALA A 318 11.99 2.21 -10.93
N VAL A 319 10.68 2.43 -10.70
CA VAL A 319 10.06 2.62 -9.38
C VAL A 319 10.42 1.51 -8.38
N GLY A 320 10.28 0.24 -8.76
CA GLY A 320 10.62 -0.91 -7.90
C GLY A 320 12.00 -1.52 -8.20
N LEU A 321 12.37 -1.60 -9.49
CA LEU A 321 13.64 -2.21 -9.89
C LEU A 321 14.87 -1.47 -9.33
N LEU A 322 14.83 -0.13 -9.16
CA LEU A 322 15.97 0.60 -8.59
C LEU A 322 16.17 0.34 -7.09
N PRO A 323 15.18 0.56 -6.18
CA PRO A 323 15.36 0.25 -4.77
C PRO A 323 15.66 -1.24 -4.54
N ALA A 324 15.01 -2.15 -5.27
CA ALA A 324 15.26 -3.59 -5.13
C ALA A 324 16.70 -3.98 -5.51
N ALA A 325 17.23 -3.47 -6.64
CA ALA A 325 18.61 -3.74 -7.05
C ALA A 325 19.64 -3.18 -6.05
N LEU A 326 19.37 -2.01 -5.45
CA LEU A 326 20.21 -1.42 -4.40
C LEU A 326 20.20 -2.22 -3.08
N GLN A 327 19.12 -2.96 -2.81
CA GLN A 327 19.03 -3.94 -1.72
C GLN A 327 19.66 -5.30 -2.06
N GLY A 328 20.20 -5.47 -3.27
CA GLY A 328 20.84 -6.71 -3.74
C GLY A 328 19.86 -7.79 -4.20
N ILE A 329 18.60 -7.44 -4.48
CA ILE A 329 17.59 -8.36 -5.03
C ILE A 329 17.88 -8.56 -6.53
N ASP A 330 17.75 -9.79 -7.03
CA ASP A 330 17.87 -10.06 -8.47
C ASP A 330 16.61 -9.60 -9.22
N VAL A 331 16.66 -8.35 -9.68
CA VAL A 331 15.60 -7.72 -10.46
C VAL A 331 15.47 -8.27 -11.88
N LYS A 332 16.47 -8.98 -12.42
CA LYS A 332 16.33 -9.68 -13.71
C LYS A 332 15.45 -10.91 -13.54
N GLU A 333 15.65 -11.66 -12.46
CA GLU A 333 14.80 -12.80 -12.12
C GLU A 333 13.34 -12.36 -11.87
N MET A 334 13.09 -11.18 -11.27
CA MET A 334 11.75 -10.60 -11.19
C MET A 334 11.10 -10.41 -12.57
N LEU A 335 11.82 -9.76 -13.49
CA LEU A 335 11.32 -9.51 -14.85
C LEU A 335 11.10 -10.81 -15.64
N VAL A 336 12.01 -11.78 -15.54
CA VAL A 336 11.85 -13.12 -16.16
C VAL A 336 10.65 -13.87 -15.58
N GLY A 337 10.45 -13.83 -14.26
CA GLY A 337 9.31 -14.47 -13.61
C GLY A 337 7.97 -13.86 -14.04
N ALA A 338 7.94 -12.53 -14.14
CA ALA A 338 6.79 -11.79 -14.63
C ALA A 338 6.51 -12.09 -16.12
N ALA A 339 7.54 -12.15 -16.96
CA ALA A 339 7.42 -12.42 -18.40
C ALA A 339 6.89 -13.84 -18.68
N LEU A 340 7.31 -14.85 -17.91
CA LEU A 340 6.80 -16.22 -18.01
C LEU A 340 5.31 -16.31 -17.64
N MET A 341 4.87 -15.61 -16.59
CA MET A 341 3.44 -15.51 -16.26
C MET A 341 2.64 -14.78 -17.35
N ASP A 342 3.28 -13.84 -18.04
CA ASP A 342 2.71 -13.13 -19.18
C ASP A 342 2.51 -14.04 -20.40
N GLU A 343 3.45 -14.95 -20.66
CA GLU A 343 3.33 -15.95 -21.73
C GLU A 343 2.16 -16.90 -21.48
N GLU A 344 2.08 -17.47 -20.28
CA GLU A 344 0.99 -18.36 -19.85
C GLU A 344 -0.38 -17.65 -19.89
N THR A 345 -0.44 -16.38 -19.46
CA THR A 345 -1.71 -15.64 -19.43
C THR A 345 -2.16 -15.04 -20.76
N ARG A 346 -1.41 -15.27 -21.84
CA ARG A 346 -1.89 -15.08 -23.23
C ARG A 346 -2.64 -16.31 -23.77
N ASN A 347 -2.62 -17.46 -23.08
CA ASN A 347 -3.40 -18.63 -23.48
C ASN A 347 -4.91 -18.30 -23.41
N THR A 348 -5.65 -18.57 -24.48
CA THR A 348 -7.09 -18.28 -24.56
C THR A 348 -7.97 -19.42 -24.06
N VAL A 349 -7.38 -20.55 -23.63
CA VAL A 349 -8.11 -21.64 -22.95
C VAL A 349 -8.24 -21.29 -21.46
N VAL A 350 -9.47 -21.03 -21.01
CA VAL A 350 -9.78 -20.58 -19.63
C VAL A 350 -9.15 -21.45 -18.54
N LYS A 351 -9.17 -22.79 -18.69
CA LYS A 351 -8.60 -23.74 -17.73
C LYS A 351 -7.06 -23.70 -17.66
N GLU A 352 -6.41 -23.22 -18.71
CA GLU A 352 -4.95 -23.18 -18.86
C GLU A 352 -4.39 -21.77 -18.60
N ASN A 353 -5.24 -20.80 -18.22
CA ASN A 353 -4.84 -19.42 -17.98
C ASN A 353 -5.11 -19.04 -16.50
N PRO A 354 -4.07 -18.87 -15.67
CA PRO A 354 -4.25 -18.65 -14.23
C PRO A 354 -4.93 -17.31 -13.90
N ALA A 355 -4.72 -16.28 -14.72
CA ALA A 355 -5.37 -14.99 -14.54
C ALA A 355 -6.86 -15.03 -14.92
N ALA A 356 -7.23 -15.86 -15.91
CA ALA A 356 -8.63 -16.14 -16.23
C ALA A 356 -9.34 -16.88 -15.09
N LEU A 357 -8.69 -17.89 -14.50
CA LEU A 357 -9.22 -18.61 -13.34
C LEU A 357 -9.46 -17.68 -12.14
N LEU A 358 -8.54 -16.75 -11.85
CA LEU A 358 -8.74 -15.72 -10.83
C LEU A 358 -9.91 -14.80 -11.19
N ALA A 359 -9.91 -14.19 -12.38
CA ALA A 359 -10.92 -13.22 -12.79
C ALA A 359 -12.35 -13.80 -12.83
N LEU A 360 -12.52 -15.05 -13.30
CA LEU A 360 -13.80 -15.75 -13.25
C LEU A 360 -14.23 -16.11 -11.83
N SER A 361 -13.29 -16.51 -10.97
CA SER A 361 -13.57 -16.81 -9.57
C SER A 361 -14.02 -15.56 -8.82
N TRP A 362 -13.41 -14.40 -9.10
CA TRP A 362 -13.86 -13.11 -8.59
C TRP A 362 -15.25 -12.77 -9.14
N TYR A 363 -15.46 -12.82 -10.45
CA TYR A 363 -16.75 -12.48 -11.08
C TYR A 363 -17.89 -13.37 -10.56
N TRP A 364 -17.63 -14.66 -10.36
CA TRP A 364 -18.56 -15.58 -9.72
C TRP A 364 -18.87 -15.16 -8.28
N ALA A 365 -17.83 -14.96 -7.45
CA ALA A 365 -17.98 -14.64 -6.03
C ALA A 365 -18.65 -13.28 -5.78
N THR A 366 -18.48 -12.30 -6.67
CA THR A 366 -19.05 -10.95 -6.56
C THR A 366 -20.35 -10.75 -7.34
N GLU A 367 -20.90 -11.81 -7.96
CA GLU A 367 -22.04 -11.75 -8.89
C GLU A 367 -21.82 -10.78 -10.07
N GLY A 368 -20.57 -10.44 -10.39
CA GLY A 368 -20.18 -9.43 -11.37
C GLY A 368 -20.45 -7.98 -10.94
N ILE A 369 -20.88 -7.74 -9.70
CA ILE A 369 -21.37 -6.44 -9.18
C ILE A 369 -20.71 -6.01 -7.86
N GLY A 370 -19.64 -6.68 -7.44
CA GLY A 370 -18.94 -6.37 -6.18
C GLY A 370 -19.65 -6.89 -4.92
N SER A 371 -20.51 -7.91 -4.99
CA SER A 371 -21.33 -8.37 -3.84
C SER A 371 -20.54 -9.03 -2.69
N LYS A 372 -19.25 -9.30 -2.87
CA LYS A 372 -18.33 -9.85 -1.84
C LYS A 372 -16.96 -9.17 -1.88
N ASP A 373 -16.35 -9.02 -0.71
CA ASP A 373 -14.96 -8.62 -0.52
C ASP A 373 -13.98 -9.79 -0.78
N MET A 374 -12.77 -9.50 -1.26
CA MET A 374 -11.68 -10.47 -1.32
C MET A 374 -10.78 -10.37 -0.08
N VAL A 375 -10.66 -11.48 0.67
CA VAL A 375 -9.67 -11.58 1.75
C VAL A 375 -8.42 -12.30 1.24
N VAL A 376 -7.26 -11.64 1.29
CA VAL A 376 -5.98 -12.24 0.90
C VAL A 376 -5.23 -12.68 2.15
N LEU A 377 -5.00 -13.99 2.31
CA LEU A 377 -4.36 -14.59 3.47
C LEU A 377 -3.04 -15.28 3.09
N PRO A 378 -1.90 -14.57 3.12
CA PRO A 378 -0.60 -15.20 2.97
C PRO A 378 -0.21 -15.98 4.23
N TYR A 379 0.22 -17.22 4.06
CA TYR A 379 0.82 -18.04 5.11
C TYR A 379 2.35 -18.03 5.00
N LYS A 380 2.91 -16.82 4.92
CA LYS A 380 4.35 -16.55 4.92
C LYS A 380 4.59 -15.11 5.37
N ASP A 381 5.45 -14.91 6.36
CA ASP A 381 5.69 -13.61 6.98
C ASP A 381 6.18 -12.55 5.97
N SER A 382 7.09 -12.90 5.07
CA SER A 382 7.62 -11.96 4.05
C SER A 382 6.57 -11.53 3.00
N LEU A 383 5.43 -12.22 2.90
CA LEU A 383 4.32 -11.83 2.02
C LEU A 383 3.26 -10.96 2.73
N LEU A 384 3.51 -10.51 3.97
CA LEU A 384 2.61 -9.65 4.76
C LEU A 384 2.08 -8.42 4.01
N LEU A 385 2.91 -7.78 3.19
CA LEU A 385 2.54 -6.56 2.46
C LEU A 385 1.84 -6.83 1.12
N LEU A 386 1.72 -8.10 0.68
CA LEU A 386 1.03 -8.46 -0.56
C LEU A 386 -0.44 -8.01 -0.53
N SER A 387 -1.14 -8.12 0.60
CA SER A 387 -2.52 -7.65 0.72
C SER A 387 -2.64 -6.13 0.51
N ARG A 388 -1.67 -5.34 0.98
CA ARG A 388 -1.64 -3.88 0.81
C ARG A 388 -1.27 -3.46 -0.62
N TYR A 389 -0.36 -4.19 -1.26
CA TYR A 389 -0.09 -4.01 -2.68
C TYR A 389 -1.34 -4.30 -3.54
N LEU A 390 -2.01 -5.42 -3.26
CA LEU A 390 -3.25 -5.80 -3.95
C LEU A 390 -4.42 -4.86 -3.63
N GLN A 391 -4.47 -4.23 -2.46
CA GLN A 391 -5.43 -3.16 -2.18
C GLN A 391 -5.36 -2.05 -3.21
N GLN A 392 -4.18 -1.50 -3.51
CA GLN A 392 -4.10 -0.48 -4.56
C GLN A 392 -4.34 -1.09 -5.96
N LEU A 393 -3.67 -2.19 -6.31
CA LEU A 393 -3.75 -2.78 -7.64
C LEU A 393 -5.19 -3.15 -8.03
N VAL A 394 -5.97 -3.72 -7.10
CA VAL A 394 -7.34 -4.15 -7.34
C VAL A 394 -8.33 -3.01 -7.11
N MET A 395 -8.31 -2.32 -5.96
CA MET A 395 -9.37 -1.36 -5.62
C MET A 395 -9.28 -0.07 -6.44
N GLU A 396 -8.09 0.46 -6.72
CA GLU A 396 -7.94 1.67 -7.56
C GLU A 396 -8.20 1.37 -9.05
N SER A 397 -8.01 0.10 -9.48
CA SER A 397 -8.36 -0.34 -10.83
C SER A 397 -9.85 -0.62 -11.01
N LEU A 398 -10.49 -1.27 -10.04
CA LEU A 398 -11.85 -1.81 -10.20
C LEU A 398 -12.94 -0.97 -9.53
N GLY A 399 -12.61 -0.13 -8.55
CA GLY A 399 -13.54 0.79 -7.88
C GLY A 399 -13.92 1.96 -8.78
N LYS A 400 -15.03 1.84 -9.55
CA LYS A 400 -15.38 2.77 -10.63
C LYS A 400 -16.88 3.08 -10.69
N GLU A 401 -17.23 4.37 -10.74
CA GLU A 401 -18.61 4.82 -10.78
C GLU A 401 -19.30 4.51 -12.13
N PHE A 402 -18.58 4.63 -13.24
CA PHE A 402 -19.10 4.47 -14.60
C PHE A 402 -18.41 3.32 -15.37
N ASP A 403 -19.14 2.72 -16.30
CA ASP A 403 -18.62 1.77 -17.30
C ASP A 403 -18.18 2.48 -18.59
N LEU A 404 -17.62 1.72 -19.54
CA LEU A 404 -17.11 2.22 -20.82
C LEU A 404 -18.22 2.72 -21.77
N ASP A 405 -19.48 2.35 -21.53
CA ASP A 405 -20.66 2.85 -22.24
C ASP A 405 -21.28 4.10 -21.57
N GLY A 406 -20.73 4.53 -20.42
CA GLY A 406 -21.18 5.70 -19.66
C GLY A 406 -22.30 5.41 -18.66
N ASN A 407 -22.67 4.14 -18.44
CA ASN A 407 -23.67 3.75 -17.45
C ASN A 407 -23.10 3.85 -16.03
N ARG A 408 -23.90 4.29 -15.06
CA ARG A 408 -23.50 4.34 -13.65
C ARG A 408 -23.61 2.95 -13.01
N VAL A 409 -22.46 2.29 -12.81
CA VAL A 409 -22.36 0.92 -12.27
C VAL A 409 -21.95 0.86 -10.79
N ASN A 410 -21.12 1.79 -10.30
CA ASN A 410 -20.53 1.75 -8.95
C ASN A 410 -19.81 0.42 -8.65
N GLN A 411 -19.06 -0.09 -9.63
CA GLN A 411 -18.35 -1.35 -9.59
C GLN A 411 -17.18 -1.31 -8.58
N GLY A 412 -16.79 -2.47 -8.06
CA GLY A 412 -15.62 -2.59 -7.19
C GLY A 412 -15.31 -4.03 -6.77
N LEU A 413 -14.14 -4.20 -6.16
CA LEU A 413 -13.75 -5.40 -5.42
C LEU A 413 -12.90 -4.95 -4.23
N THR A 414 -13.48 -4.90 -3.04
CA THR A 414 -12.75 -4.59 -1.80
C THR A 414 -11.67 -5.64 -1.58
N VAL A 415 -10.48 -5.22 -1.15
CA VAL A 415 -9.42 -6.13 -0.70
C VAL A 415 -9.07 -5.81 0.75
N TYR A 416 -8.92 -6.84 1.57
CA TYR A 416 -8.24 -6.76 2.85
C TYR A 416 -7.52 -8.07 3.17
N GLY A 417 -6.70 -8.06 4.21
CA GLY A 417 -5.87 -9.21 4.57
C GLY A 417 -4.62 -8.80 5.34
N ASN A 418 -4.07 -9.70 6.12
CA ASN A 418 -2.85 -9.48 6.88
C ASN A 418 -1.93 -10.71 6.75
N LYS A 419 -2.02 -11.72 7.63
CA LYS A 419 -1.31 -13.01 7.45
C LYS A 419 -1.85 -14.16 8.30
N GLY A 420 -1.73 -15.38 7.77
CA GLY A 420 -1.88 -16.63 8.50
C GLY A 420 -0.56 -17.05 9.16
N SER A 421 -0.58 -17.71 10.33
CA SER A 421 -1.74 -18.04 11.15
C SER A 421 -2.24 -16.90 12.06
N THR A 422 -1.54 -15.76 12.13
CA THR A 422 -1.84 -14.65 13.06
C THR A 422 -3.32 -14.26 13.07
N ASP A 423 -3.94 -14.12 11.89
CA ASP A 423 -5.32 -13.65 11.76
C ASP A 423 -6.38 -14.62 12.29
N GLN A 424 -6.02 -15.89 12.53
CA GLN A 424 -6.87 -16.87 13.23
C GLN A 424 -7.23 -16.41 14.64
N HIS A 425 -6.37 -15.58 15.25
CA HIS A 425 -6.58 -14.95 16.55
C HIS A 425 -7.12 -13.51 16.44
N ALA A 426 -7.54 -13.07 15.25
CA ALA A 426 -8.10 -11.74 15.00
C ALA A 426 -9.51 -11.81 14.35
N TYR A 427 -9.61 -12.09 13.05
CA TYR A 427 -10.85 -11.93 12.28
C TYR A 427 -11.32 -13.17 11.49
N ILE A 428 -10.60 -14.30 11.55
CA ILE A 428 -11.12 -15.56 10.98
C ILE A 428 -12.46 -15.99 11.60
N GLN A 429 -12.79 -15.57 12.83
CA GLN A 429 -14.12 -15.75 13.42
C GLN A 429 -15.23 -15.12 12.56
N GLN A 430 -15.03 -13.90 12.03
CA GLN A 430 -15.95 -13.27 11.08
C GLN A 430 -16.00 -14.07 9.78
N LEU A 431 -14.86 -14.55 9.28
CA LEU A 431 -14.81 -15.35 8.05
C LEU A 431 -15.45 -16.73 8.21
N ARG A 432 -15.54 -17.28 9.43
CA ARG A 432 -16.15 -18.58 9.68
C ARG A 432 -17.66 -18.47 9.92
N GLU A 433 -18.08 -17.54 10.78
CA GLU A 433 -19.43 -17.51 11.39
C GLU A 433 -20.19 -16.20 11.12
N GLY A 434 -19.52 -15.17 10.62
CA GLY A 434 -20.13 -13.89 10.25
C GLY A 434 -20.90 -13.91 8.93
N VAL A 435 -21.38 -12.72 8.54
CA VAL A 435 -22.09 -12.46 7.27
C VAL A 435 -21.28 -12.98 6.07
N HIS A 436 -21.92 -13.59 5.06
CA HIS A 436 -21.23 -14.14 3.89
C HIS A 436 -20.96 -13.07 2.81
N ASN A 437 -20.33 -11.96 3.20
CA ASN A 437 -19.96 -10.85 2.31
C ASN A 437 -18.53 -10.93 1.77
N PHE A 438 -17.90 -12.11 1.74
CA PHE A 438 -16.49 -12.27 1.34
C PHE A 438 -16.22 -13.63 0.68
N PHE A 439 -15.09 -13.72 -0.04
CA PHE A 439 -14.40 -14.96 -0.40
C PHE A 439 -12.91 -14.86 -0.03
N VAL A 440 -12.20 -15.98 0.07
CA VAL A 440 -10.81 -16.00 0.56
C VAL A 440 -9.84 -16.47 -0.52
N THR A 441 -8.76 -15.73 -0.74
CA THR A 441 -7.60 -16.19 -1.51
C THR A 441 -6.45 -16.48 -0.56
N PHE A 442 -6.14 -17.77 -0.38
CA PHE A 442 -4.95 -18.21 0.36
C PHE A 442 -3.71 -18.06 -0.52
N ILE A 443 -2.61 -17.57 0.06
CA ILE A 443 -1.28 -17.63 -0.57
C ILE A 443 -0.42 -18.62 0.21
N GLU A 444 -0.13 -19.77 -0.41
CA GLU A 444 0.63 -20.88 0.17
C GLU A 444 2.08 -20.86 -0.35
N VAL A 445 3.04 -21.20 0.51
CA VAL A 445 4.47 -21.30 0.14
C VAL A 445 4.98 -22.68 0.54
N LEU A 446 5.32 -23.52 -0.44
CA LEU A 446 5.66 -24.94 -0.20
C LEU A 446 7.04 -25.17 0.43
N ARG A 447 7.90 -24.15 0.47
CA ARG A 447 9.21 -24.19 1.13
C ARG A 447 9.25 -23.23 2.30
N ASP A 448 9.32 -23.79 3.51
CA ASP A 448 9.43 -23.02 4.74
C ASP A 448 10.78 -22.31 4.88
N ARG A 449 11.87 -23.00 4.54
CA ARG A 449 13.25 -22.54 4.73
C ARG A 449 14.15 -22.96 3.57
N PRO A 450 15.30 -22.30 3.36
CA PRO A 450 16.35 -22.80 2.48
C PRO A 450 16.76 -24.24 2.88
N PRO A 451 17.04 -25.14 1.94
CA PRO A 451 17.35 -26.54 2.25
C PRO A 451 18.44 -26.73 3.30
N GLY A 452 18.25 -27.68 4.22
CA GLY A 452 19.23 -27.98 5.27
C GLY A 452 19.19 -27.03 6.48
N HIS A 453 18.21 -26.12 6.53
CA HIS A 453 17.94 -25.26 7.69
C HIS A 453 16.71 -25.73 8.47
N ASP A 454 16.26 -26.95 8.20
CA ASP A 454 15.11 -27.61 8.78
C ASP A 454 15.36 -27.91 10.26
N TRP A 455 14.35 -27.66 11.10
CA TRP A 455 14.45 -27.88 12.55
C TRP A 455 13.14 -28.47 13.07
N GLU A 456 13.25 -29.65 13.66
CA GLU A 456 12.16 -30.33 14.35
C GLU A 456 11.89 -29.68 15.72
N LEU A 457 10.63 -29.32 15.96
CA LEU A 457 10.10 -28.94 17.26
C LEU A 457 9.90 -30.18 18.14
N GLU A 458 9.34 -31.22 17.52
CA GLU A 458 9.05 -32.54 18.05
C GLU A 458 9.38 -33.59 16.96
N PRO A 459 9.61 -34.88 17.30
CA PRO A 459 10.11 -35.87 16.33
C PRO A 459 9.28 -35.96 15.05
N GLY A 460 9.88 -35.57 13.92
CA GLY A 460 9.24 -35.53 12.60
C GLY A 460 8.26 -34.37 12.38
N VAL A 461 8.29 -33.30 13.18
CA VAL A 461 7.39 -32.13 13.06
C VAL A 461 8.18 -30.82 13.18
N THR A 462 8.11 -29.97 12.15
CA THR A 462 8.76 -28.65 12.10
C THR A 462 7.76 -27.50 12.34
N CYS A 463 8.26 -26.26 12.43
CA CYS A 463 7.41 -25.07 12.38
C CYS A 463 6.58 -24.98 11.08
N GLY A 464 7.07 -25.53 9.98
CA GLY A 464 6.41 -25.52 8.67
C GLY A 464 5.19 -26.42 8.63
N ASP A 465 5.29 -27.62 9.19
CA ASP A 465 4.17 -28.57 9.29
C ASP A 465 3.00 -27.98 10.09
N TYR A 466 3.29 -27.22 11.16
CA TYR A 466 2.27 -26.45 11.86
C TYR A 466 1.68 -25.33 10.99
N LEU A 467 2.48 -24.57 10.25
CA LEU A 467 2.00 -23.47 9.41
C LEU A 467 1.11 -23.98 8.26
N PHE A 468 1.50 -25.07 7.60
CA PHE A 468 0.73 -25.80 6.61
C PHE A 468 -0.57 -26.38 7.20
N GLY A 469 -0.48 -27.05 8.36
CA GLY A 469 -1.66 -27.57 9.06
C GLY A 469 -2.66 -26.48 9.45
N MET A 470 -2.16 -25.32 9.87
CA MET A 470 -2.96 -24.13 10.17
C MET A 470 -3.62 -23.52 8.92
N LEU A 471 -2.94 -23.54 7.76
CA LEU A 471 -3.50 -23.12 6.48
C LEU A 471 -4.63 -24.06 6.06
N GLN A 472 -4.32 -25.35 5.90
CA GLN A 472 -5.26 -26.34 5.38
C GLN A 472 -6.43 -26.59 6.35
N GLY A 473 -6.19 -26.46 7.66
CA GLY A 473 -7.21 -26.41 8.70
C GLY A 473 -8.17 -25.23 8.53
N THR A 474 -7.64 -24.01 8.34
CA THR A 474 -8.47 -22.81 8.08
C THR A 474 -9.25 -22.94 6.78
N ARG A 475 -8.57 -23.28 5.67
CA ARG A 475 -9.17 -23.51 4.34
C ARG A 475 -10.29 -24.55 4.39
N SER A 476 -10.22 -25.52 5.29
CA SER A 476 -11.24 -26.56 5.48
C SER A 476 -12.36 -26.16 6.45
N ALA A 477 -12.07 -25.39 7.52
CA ALA A 477 -13.08 -24.85 8.44
C ALA A 477 -13.92 -23.71 7.83
N LEU A 478 -13.38 -23.01 6.83
CA LEU A 478 -14.13 -22.09 5.98
C LEU A 478 -15.02 -22.86 4.99
N TYR A 479 -14.43 -23.80 4.24
CA TYR A 479 -15.14 -24.66 3.28
C TYR A 479 -16.28 -25.49 3.91
N SER A 480 -16.14 -25.95 5.16
CA SER A 480 -17.23 -26.63 5.90
C SER A 480 -18.44 -25.73 6.12
N ASN A 481 -18.22 -24.41 6.23
CA ASN A 481 -19.22 -23.37 6.46
C ASN A 481 -19.66 -22.69 5.15
N ASP A 482 -19.58 -23.40 4.02
CA ASP A 482 -19.96 -22.96 2.67
C ASP A 482 -19.22 -21.71 2.17
N ARG A 483 -18.07 -21.37 2.75
CA ARG A 483 -17.25 -20.23 2.32
C ARG A 483 -16.36 -20.65 1.15
N GLU A 484 -16.37 -19.83 0.11
CA GLU A 484 -15.62 -20.08 -1.11
C GLU A 484 -14.16 -19.66 -0.95
N SER A 485 -13.24 -20.40 -1.59
CA SER A 485 -11.81 -20.07 -1.53
C SER A 485 -11.03 -20.44 -2.78
N ILE A 486 -10.11 -19.55 -3.14
CA ILE A 486 -9.01 -19.75 -4.10
C ILE A 486 -7.75 -20.10 -3.29
N SER A 487 -6.84 -20.89 -3.85
CA SER A 487 -5.49 -21.07 -3.30
C SER A 487 -4.43 -20.85 -4.38
N VAL A 488 -3.63 -19.79 -4.22
CA VAL A 488 -2.47 -19.51 -5.06
C VAL A 488 -1.23 -20.00 -4.32
N THR A 489 -0.49 -20.93 -4.93
CA THR A 489 0.64 -21.61 -4.27
C THR A 489 1.92 -21.31 -5.02
N VAL A 490 3.00 -21.00 -4.31
CA VAL A 490 4.34 -20.87 -4.88
C VAL A 490 5.34 -21.82 -4.20
N GLN A 491 6.32 -22.30 -4.95
CA GLN A 491 7.32 -23.24 -4.43
C GLN A 491 8.21 -22.61 -3.35
N GLU A 492 8.59 -21.34 -3.52
CA GLU A 492 9.42 -20.55 -2.61
C GLU A 492 9.24 -19.05 -2.93
N VAL A 493 9.38 -18.17 -1.94
CA VAL A 493 9.40 -16.71 -2.17
C VAL A 493 10.77 -16.32 -2.74
N THR A 494 10.84 -16.25 -4.07
CA THR A 494 12.03 -15.88 -4.84
C THR A 494 11.71 -14.65 -5.71
N PRO A 495 12.71 -13.91 -6.20
CA PRO A 495 12.46 -12.76 -7.08
C PRO A 495 11.61 -13.13 -8.31
N ARG A 496 11.90 -14.30 -8.90
CA ARG A 496 11.10 -14.91 -9.98
C ARG A 496 9.65 -15.20 -9.57
N ALA A 497 9.42 -15.79 -8.41
CA ALA A 497 8.05 -16.07 -7.95
C ALA A 497 7.26 -14.79 -7.63
N VAL A 498 7.90 -13.77 -7.04
CA VAL A 498 7.24 -12.48 -6.74
C VAL A 498 6.92 -11.71 -8.02
N GLY A 499 7.82 -11.66 -9.00
CA GLY A 499 7.54 -11.09 -10.32
C GLY A 499 6.37 -11.78 -11.02
N ALA A 500 6.29 -13.11 -10.94
CA ALA A 500 5.15 -13.86 -11.45
C ALA A 500 3.84 -13.55 -10.72
N LEU A 501 3.86 -13.40 -9.38
CA LEU A 501 2.67 -13.00 -8.61
C LEU A 501 2.19 -11.59 -9.00
N VAL A 502 3.09 -10.63 -9.18
CA VAL A 502 2.74 -9.28 -9.68
C VAL A 502 2.04 -9.37 -11.03
N ALA A 503 2.65 -10.05 -12.01
CA ALA A 503 2.08 -10.20 -13.36
C ALA A 503 0.72 -10.91 -13.36
N LEU A 504 0.55 -11.95 -12.53
CA LEU A 504 -0.69 -12.71 -12.39
C LEU A 504 -1.87 -11.82 -11.95
N TYR A 505 -1.66 -11.01 -10.91
CA TYR A 505 -2.72 -10.13 -10.39
C TYR A 505 -2.97 -8.90 -11.29
N GLU A 506 -1.94 -8.32 -11.91
CA GLU A 506 -2.12 -7.24 -12.91
C GLU A 506 -3.00 -7.71 -14.07
N ARG A 507 -2.72 -8.92 -14.58
CA ARG A 507 -3.50 -9.54 -15.64
C ARG A 507 -4.92 -9.88 -15.20
N ALA A 508 -5.10 -10.47 -14.02
CA ALA A 508 -6.43 -10.83 -13.51
C ALA A 508 -7.33 -9.60 -13.33
N VAL A 509 -6.76 -8.46 -12.90
CA VAL A 509 -7.44 -7.16 -12.87
C VAL A 509 -7.83 -6.69 -14.28
N GLY A 510 -6.93 -6.79 -15.26
CA GLY A 510 -7.22 -6.43 -16.65
C GLY A 510 -8.34 -7.28 -17.28
N ILE A 511 -8.33 -8.59 -17.03
CA ILE A 511 -9.39 -9.51 -17.48
C ILE A 511 -10.71 -9.20 -16.79
N TYR A 512 -10.74 -9.11 -15.44
CA TYR A 512 -11.97 -8.81 -14.69
C TYR A 512 -12.60 -7.48 -15.12
N ALA A 513 -11.79 -6.43 -15.30
CA ALA A 513 -12.27 -5.13 -15.77
C ALA A 513 -12.97 -5.22 -17.14
N SER A 514 -12.48 -6.08 -18.05
CA SER A 514 -13.15 -6.35 -19.33
C SER A 514 -14.42 -7.19 -19.18
N LEU A 515 -14.53 -8.06 -18.17
CA LEU A 515 -15.77 -8.81 -17.87
C LEU A 515 -16.88 -7.91 -17.30
N VAL A 516 -16.51 -6.83 -16.60
CA VAL A 516 -17.44 -5.86 -15.99
C VAL A 516 -17.48 -4.49 -16.70
N ASN A 517 -16.90 -4.40 -17.91
CA ASN A 517 -16.98 -3.24 -18.82
C ASN A 517 -16.39 -1.91 -18.31
N ILE A 518 -15.34 -1.90 -17.47
CA ILE A 518 -14.76 -0.66 -16.89
C ILE A 518 -13.34 -0.35 -17.39
N ASN A 519 -12.97 0.94 -17.42
CA ASN A 519 -11.58 1.36 -17.60
C ASN A 519 -10.76 1.07 -16.32
N ALA A 520 -9.93 0.03 -16.34
CA ALA A 520 -9.06 -0.32 -15.22
C ALA A 520 -7.97 0.73 -14.92
N TYR A 521 -7.65 1.62 -15.86
CA TYR A 521 -6.34 2.28 -15.95
C TYR A 521 -6.36 3.79 -15.67
N HIS A 522 -7.51 4.45 -15.64
CA HIS A 522 -7.68 5.80 -15.06
C HIS A 522 -7.87 5.76 -13.53
N GLN A 523 -7.95 6.93 -12.87
CA GLN A 523 -8.20 7.07 -11.42
C GLN A 523 -8.95 8.38 -11.04
N PRO A 524 -10.17 8.64 -11.57
CA PRO A 524 -10.87 9.91 -11.36
C PRO A 524 -11.15 10.24 -9.87
N GLY A 525 -11.38 9.23 -9.02
CA GLY A 525 -11.73 9.43 -7.61
C GLY A 525 -10.63 10.11 -6.77
N VAL A 526 -9.34 9.89 -7.06
CA VAL A 526 -8.26 10.50 -6.27
C VAL A 526 -8.05 11.98 -6.61
N GLU A 527 -8.39 12.41 -7.83
CA GLU A 527 -8.30 13.83 -8.22
C GLU A 527 -9.40 14.67 -7.55
N ALA A 528 -10.58 14.10 -7.30
CA ALA A 528 -11.63 14.75 -6.52
C ALA A 528 -11.18 15.03 -5.08
N GLY A 529 -10.52 14.07 -4.42
CA GLY A 529 -9.94 14.23 -3.09
C GLY A 529 -8.87 15.31 -3.03
N LYS A 530 -7.94 15.34 -4.01
CA LYS A 530 -6.91 16.38 -4.13
C LYS A 530 -7.52 17.78 -4.32
N LYS A 531 -8.57 17.91 -5.13
CA LYS A 531 -9.28 19.18 -5.33
C LYS A 531 -9.88 19.70 -4.03
N ALA A 532 -10.62 18.85 -3.30
CA ALA A 532 -11.24 19.23 -2.02
C ALA A 532 -10.20 19.63 -0.96
N ALA A 533 -9.06 18.92 -0.88
CA ALA A 533 -7.95 19.30 0.00
C ALA A 533 -7.34 20.65 -0.41
N GLY A 534 -7.21 20.93 -1.71
CA GLY A 534 -6.75 22.23 -2.23
C GLY A 534 -7.70 23.39 -1.88
N GLU A 535 -9.01 23.15 -1.86
CA GLU A 535 -10.03 24.13 -1.48
C GLU A 535 -9.93 24.49 0.01
N VAL A 536 -9.75 23.49 0.89
CA VAL A 536 -9.50 23.71 2.34
C VAL A 536 -8.19 24.47 2.57
N LEU A 537 -7.11 24.14 1.85
CA LEU A 537 -5.82 24.86 1.96
C LEU A 537 -5.92 26.31 1.45
N ALA A 538 -6.74 26.56 0.44
CA ALA A 538 -7.01 27.92 -0.05
C ALA A 538 -7.85 28.73 0.95
N LEU A 539 -8.84 28.10 1.61
CA LEU A 539 -9.59 28.71 2.71
C LEU A 539 -8.69 29.02 3.91
N GLN A 540 -7.80 28.10 4.31
CA GLN A 540 -6.85 28.33 5.40
C GLN A 540 -5.95 29.53 5.14
N LYS A 541 -5.54 29.78 3.89
CA LYS A 541 -4.81 31.00 3.52
C LYS A 541 -5.65 32.26 3.70
N ARG A 542 -6.93 32.28 3.28
CA ARG A 542 -7.83 33.43 3.51
C ARG A 542 -8.00 33.71 5.01
N VAL A 543 -8.20 32.66 5.82
CA VAL A 543 -8.29 32.77 7.28
C VAL A 543 -7.01 33.33 7.90
N LEU A 544 -5.83 32.90 7.45
CA LEU A 544 -4.54 33.45 7.89
C LEU A 544 -4.42 34.95 7.56
N THR A 545 -4.74 35.38 6.33
CA THR A 545 -4.72 36.80 5.93
C THR A 545 -5.66 37.64 6.80
N VAL A 546 -6.92 37.20 6.97
CA VAL A 546 -7.92 37.90 7.80
C VAL A 546 -7.51 37.99 9.28
N LEU A 547 -6.87 36.96 9.82
CA LEU A 547 -6.33 36.99 11.19
C LEU A 547 -5.09 37.88 11.32
N ASN A 548 -4.23 37.95 10.29
CA ASN A 548 -3.08 38.85 10.26
C ASN A 548 -3.54 40.32 10.21
N GLU A 549 -4.41 40.68 9.26
CA GLU A 549 -5.03 42.01 9.15
C GLU A 549 -5.67 42.49 10.47
N ALA A 550 -6.35 41.59 11.19
CA ALA A 550 -6.98 41.89 12.47
C ALA A 550 -5.96 42.03 13.62
N SER A 551 -4.83 41.33 13.54
CA SER A 551 -3.73 41.39 14.51
C SER A 551 -2.83 42.61 14.32
N CYS A 552 -2.79 43.18 13.12
CA CYS A 552 -2.05 44.40 12.77
C CYS A 552 -2.79 45.71 13.13
N LYS A 553 -3.93 45.63 13.83
CA LYS A 553 -4.65 46.79 14.40
C LYS A 553 -4.10 47.14 15.78
N ASP A 554 -4.27 48.40 16.19
CA ASP A 554 -3.96 48.85 17.56
C ASP A 554 -5.23 49.35 18.26
N PRO A 555 -5.72 48.67 19.32
CA PRO A 555 -5.30 47.33 19.75
C PRO A 555 -5.71 46.25 18.72
N ALA A 556 -5.07 45.08 18.79
CA ALA A 556 -5.43 43.93 17.97
C ALA A 556 -6.90 43.54 18.16
N GLU A 557 -7.55 43.04 17.11
CA GLU A 557 -9.00 42.78 17.06
C GLU A 557 -9.29 41.26 17.05
N PRO A 558 -9.67 40.64 18.19
CA PRO A 558 -10.06 39.23 18.20
C PRO A 558 -11.42 39.03 17.52
N LEU A 559 -11.46 38.18 16.49
CA LEU A 559 -12.63 37.96 15.65
C LEU A 559 -13.40 36.70 16.06
N THR A 560 -14.74 36.76 16.03
CA THR A 560 -15.57 35.56 16.10
C THR A 560 -15.52 34.75 14.79
N LEU A 561 -15.99 33.50 14.83
CA LEU A 561 -16.07 32.63 13.64
C LEU A 561 -16.90 33.27 12.51
N GLU A 562 -18.00 33.92 12.86
CA GLU A 562 -18.87 34.63 11.93
C GLU A 562 -18.13 35.81 11.27
N GLN A 563 -17.43 36.63 12.06
CA GLN A 563 -16.65 37.75 11.55
C GLN A 563 -15.50 37.32 10.63
N ILE A 564 -14.90 36.15 10.88
CA ILE A 564 -13.87 35.57 10.00
C ILE A 564 -14.52 35.07 8.70
N ALA A 565 -15.66 34.40 8.78
CA ALA A 565 -16.38 33.89 7.61
C ALA A 565 -16.90 35.01 6.69
N ASP A 566 -17.44 36.10 7.27
CA ASP A 566 -17.85 37.29 6.55
C ASP A 566 -16.66 37.96 5.82
N ARG A 567 -15.51 38.10 6.49
CA ARG A 567 -14.28 38.69 5.92
C ARG A 567 -13.60 37.76 4.88
N CYS A 568 -13.70 36.44 5.06
CA CYS A 568 -13.25 35.47 4.06
C CYS A 568 -14.24 35.30 2.89
N HIS A 569 -15.39 35.98 2.93
CA HIS A 569 -16.50 35.93 1.97
C HIS A 569 -17.05 34.52 1.70
N CYS A 570 -17.15 33.70 2.76
CA CYS A 570 -17.65 32.32 2.70
C CYS A 570 -18.37 31.91 4.01
N PRO A 571 -19.54 32.51 4.32
CA PRO A 571 -20.34 32.14 5.51
C PRO A 571 -20.79 30.68 5.53
N GLU A 572 -20.91 30.04 4.37
CA GLU A 572 -21.17 28.60 4.21
C GLU A 572 -20.04 27.71 4.73
N ASP A 573 -18.78 28.18 4.69
CA ASP A 573 -17.59 27.45 5.12
C ASP A 573 -17.34 27.57 6.65
N ILE A 574 -18.26 28.15 7.43
CA ILE A 574 -18.02 28.48 8.86
C ILE A 574 -17.61 27.28 9.73
N GLU A 575 -18.09 26.06 9.44
CA GLU A 575 -17.58 24.86 10.13
C GLU A 575 -16.12 24.59 9.76
N MET A 576 -15.74 24.67 8.48
CA MET A 576 -14.37 24.44 8.04
C MET A 576 -13.43 25.53 8.55
N ILE A 577 -13.86 26.79 8.60
CA ILE A 577 -13.14 27.90 9.25
C ILE A 577 -12.89 27.57 10.73
N TYR A 578 -13.89 27.07 11.45
CA TYR A 578 -13.71 26.59 12.82
C TYR A 578 -12.71 25.42 12.92
N LYS A 579 -12.73 24.44 12.00
CA LYS A 579 -11.75 23.34 11.97
C LYS A 579 -10.32 23.83 11.71
N ILE A 580 -10.16 24.77 10.78
CA ILE A 580 -8.88 25.43 10.46
C ILE A 580 -8.34 26.16 11.69
N ILE A 581 -9.19 26.93 12.37
CA ILE A 581 -8.87 27.63 13.62
C ILE A 581 -8.50 26.65 14.73
N GLN A 582 -9.27 25.59 14.92
CA GLN A 582 -9.00 24.54 15.92
C GLN A 582 -7.64 23.88 15.66
N HIS A 583 -7.32 23.58 14.40
CA HIS A 583 -6.02 23.04 14.00
C HIS A 583 -4.88 24.05 14.21
N MET A 584 -5.04 25.31 13.77
CA MET A 584 -4.02 26.35 13.92
C MET A 584 -3.72 26.68 15.38
N ALA A 585 -4.74 26.83 16.23
CA ALA A 585 -4.56 27.11 17.65
C ALA A 585 -3.96 25.92 18.42
N ALA A 586 -4.21 24.68 17.98
CA ALA A 586 -3.56 23.49 18.54
C ALA A 586 -2.10 23.29 18.09
N ASN A 587 -1.59 24.15 17.19
CA ASN A 587 -0.22 24.14 16.67
C ASN A 587 0.45 25.53 16.83
N ASP A 588 -0.01 26.33 17.79
CA ASP A 588 0.53 27.67 18.12
C ASP A 588 0.55 28.70 16.95
N ARG A 589 -0.29 28.48 15.91
CA ARG A 589 -0.43 29.36 14.72
C ARG A 589 -1.63 30.32 14.79
N ALA A 590 -2.34 30.35 15.92
CA ALA A 590 -3.40 31.29 16.23
C ALA A 590 -3.66 31.30 17.75
N LEU A 591 -4.04 32.45 18.32
CA LEU A 591 -4.34 32.59 19.75
C LEU A 591 -5.85 32.77 19.98
N ILE A 592 -6.38 32.00 20.93
CA ILE A 592 -7.78 32.12 21.40
C ILE A 592 -7.82 33.22 22.47
N ALA A 593 -8.42 34.37 22.15
CA ALA A 593 -8.54 35.50 23.07
C ALA A 593 -9.69 35.31 24.08
N GLU A 594 -10.80 34.74 23.61
CA GLU A 594 -11.99 34.46 24.42
C GLU A 594 -12.55 33.07 24.08
N GLY A 595 -13.17 32.43 25.07
CA GLY A 595 -13.82 31.14 24.93
C GLY A 595 -12.85 29.95 24.84
N SER A 596 -13.26 28.92 24.09
CA SER A 596 -12.46 27.71 23.85
C SER A 596 -12.99 26.99 22.62
N CYS A 597 -12.12 26.30 21.86
CA CYS A 597 -12.55 25.45 20.74
C CYS A 597 -13.53 24.34 21.18
N GLY A 598 -13.58 23.97 22.47
CA GLY A 598 -14.61 23.10 23.04
C GLY A 598 -16.01 23.71 23.12
N SER A 599 -16.19 24.97 22.71
CA SER A 599 -17.48 25.67 22.63
C SER A 599 -17.43 26.72 21.51
N PRO A 600 -17.59 26.30 20.23
CA PRO A 600 -17.25 27.12 19.05
C PRO A 600 -17.85 28.53 19.05
N ARG A 601 -19.12 28.69 19.45
CA ARG A 601 -19.82 30.00 19.53
C ARG A 601 -19.26 30.99 20.57
N SER A 602 -18.30 30.56 21.41
CA SER A 602 -17.62 31.43 22.38
C SER A 602 -16.25 31.92 21.90
N VAL A 603 -15.76 31.38 20.79
CA VAL A 603 -14.38 31.57 20.34
C VAL A 603 -14.18 32.94 19.70
N LYS A 604 -13.19 33.68 20.18
CA LYS A 604 -12.56 34.79 19.44
C LYS A 604 -11.08 34.51 19.21
N VAL A 605 -10.57 34.87 18.03
CA VAL A 605 -9.23 34.50 17.55
C VAL A 605 -8.49 35.68 16.95
N TYR A 606 -7.18 35.70 17.15
CA TYR A 606 -6.22 36.56 16.47
C TYR A 606 -4.92 35.76 16.24
N LEU A 607 -3.96 36.28 15.47
CA LEU A 607 -2.75 35.55 15.08
C LEU A 607 -1.65 35.58 16.16
N GLY A 608 -1.73 36.53 17.10
CA GLY A 608 -0.76 36.74 18.18
C GLY A 608 0.24 37.85 17.85
N GLU A 609 1.07 37.63 16.84
CA GLU A 609 1.99 38.63 16.29
C GLU A 609 1.50 39.09 14.90
N CYS A 610 1.70 40.36 14.55
CA CYS A 610 1.41 40.90 13.22
C CYS A 610 2.61 40.65 12.30
N ASN A 611 2.45 39.83 11.25
CA ASN A 611 3.51 39.65 10.27
C ASN A 611 3.32 40.62 9.10
N VAL A 612 4.05 41.74 9.14
CA VAL A 612 3.92 42.83 8.14
C VAL A 612 4.43 42.42 6.76
N ASP A 613 5.34 41.45 6.68
CA ASP A 613 5.91 40.95 5.41
C ASP A 613 4.97 40.00 4.63
N ASP A 614 3.82 39.62 5.22
CA ASP A 614 2.78 38.75 4.62
C ASP A 614 1.52 39.52 4.16
N LEU A 615 1.58 40.86 4.05
CA LEU A 615 0.49 41.76 3.61
C LEU A 615 0.68 42.31 2.18
#